data_AF-A0AAV8XGH5-F1
#
_entry.id   AF-A0AAV8XGH5-F1
#
_cell.length_a   1.000
_cell.length_b   1.000
_cell.length_c   1.000
_cell.angle_alpha   90.00
_cell.angle_beta   90.00
_cell.angle_gamma   90.00
#
_symmetry.space_group_name_H-M   'P 1'
#
loop_
_entity.id
_entity.type
_entity.pdbx_description
1 polymer ?
#
loop_
_entity_poly.entity_id
_entity_poly.type
_entity_poly.pdbx_seq_one_letter_code
_entity_poly.pdbx_strand_id
1 'polypeptide(L)'
;MHHIDAELVFECLIYLNTFYCVVFSTCDTVMTVAKYVSVRKETPNIHWDGAVTFTKMVLEVAKILLFQKFKEERRNESKFLNWAT
;
A
#
# COMPACT_ATOMS: atom_id res chain seq x y z
N MET A 1 16.62 -20.88 -19.09
CA MET A 1 16.55 -20.14 -17.81
C MET A 1 15.83 -18.83 -18.12
N HIS A 2 14.53 -18.72 -17.86
CA HIS A 2 13.80 -17.47 -18.11
C HIS A 2 14.36 -16.42 -17.15
N HIS A 3 15.07 -15.42 -17.68
CA HIS A 3 15.34 -14.20 -16.94
C HIS A 3 13.99 -13.56 -16.65
N ILE A 4 13.51 -13.75 -15.43
CA ILE A 4 12.34 -13.06 -14.93
C ILE A 4 12.72 -11.57 -14.91
N ASP A 5 12.08 -10.77 -15.76
CA ASP A 5 12.29 -9.33 -15.77
C ASP A 5 11.92 -8.76 -14.40
N ALA A 6 12.94 -8.38 -13.64
CA ALA A 6 12.77 -7.86 -12.29
C ALA A 6 11.86 -6.62 -12.27
N GLU A 7 11.88 -5.84 -13.35
CA GLU A 7 11.01 -4.67 -13.54
C GLU A 7 9.53 -5.08 -13.68
N LEU A 8 9.23 -6.12 -14.46
CA LEU A 8 7.87 -6.63 -14.64
C LEU A 8 7.31 -7.23 -13.34
N VAL A 9 8.12 -7.98 -12.60
CA VAL A 9 7.71 -8.54 -11.30
C VAL A 9 7.47 -7.44 -10.28
N PHE A 10 8.29 -6.40 -10.27
CA PHE A 10 8.11 -5.26 -9.39
C PHE A 10 6.80 -4.52 -9.67
N GLU A 11 6.43 -4.31 -10.93
CA GLU A 11 5.14 -3.72 -11.29
C GLU A 11 3.95 -4.58 -10.87
N CYS A 12 4.04 -5.90 -11.09
CA CYS A 12 3.04 -6.84 -10.59
C CYS A 12 2.90 -6.78 -9.07
N LEU A 13 4.01 -6.71 -8.31
CA LEU A 13 3.98 -6.64 -6.85
C LEU A 13 3.36 -5.33 -6.34
N ILE A 14 3.64 -4.20 -6.99
CA ILE A 14 2.99 -2.92 -6.64
C ILE A 14 1.50 -2.97 -6.94
N TYR A 15 1.11 -3.50 -8.11
CA TYR A 15 -0.30 -3.62 -8.49
C TYR A 15 -1.06 -4.51 -7.50
N LEU A 16 -0.47 -5.67 -7.16
CA LEU A 16 -1.05 -6.60 -6.20
C LEU A 16 -1.20 -5.96 -4.82
N ASN A 17 -0.14 -5.29 -4.31
CA ASN A 17 -0.20 -4.58 -3.03
C ASN A 17 -1.25 -3.46 -3.03
N THR A 18 -1.38 -2.72 -4.12
CA THR A 18 -2.37 -1.65 -4.25
C THR A 18 -3.79 -2.21 -4.19
N PHE A 19 -4.07 -3.29 -4.93
CA PHE A 19 -5.36 -3.97 -4.90
C PHE A 19 -5.69 -4.51 -3.51
N TYR A 20 -4.76 -5.22 -2.87
CA TYR A 20 -4.97 -5.76 -1.52
C TYR A 20 -5.10 -4.67 -0.46
N CYS A 21 -4.40 -3.53 -0.60
CA CYS A 21 -4.52 -2.41 0.31
C CYS A 21 -5.92 -1.78 0.26
N VAL A 22 -6.51 -1.64 -0.93
CA VAL A 22 -7.89 -1.13 -1.08
C VAL A 22 -8.92 -2.10 -0.51
N VAL A 23 -8.77 -3.40 -0.79
CA VAL A 23 -9.67 -4.43 -0.23
C VAL A 23 -9.55 -4.48 1.30
N PHE A 24 -8.34 -4.45 1.84
CA PHE A 24 -8.12 -4.42 3.28
C PHE A 24 -8.74 -3.17 3.92
N SER A 25 -8.54 -2.00 3.32
CA SER A 25 -9.11 -0.73 3.77
C SER A 25 -10.64 -0.77 3.85
N THR A 26 -11.28 -1.25 2.78
CA THR A 26 -12.76 -1.31 2.71
C THR A 26 -13.33 -2.31 3.70
N CYS A 27 -12.72 -3.49 3.83
CA CYS A 27 -13.12 -4.46 4.86
C CYS A 27 -12.96 -3.89 6.28
N ASP A 28 -11.85 -3.21 6.56
CA ASP A 28 -11.57 -2.68 7.89
C ASP A 28 -12.45 -1.49 8.26
N THR A 29 -12.73 -0.58 7.31
CA THR A 29 -13.69 0.51 7.53
C THR A 29 -15.10 -0.02 7.76
N VAL A 30 -15.56 -0.99 6.96
CA VAL A 30 -16.88 -1.61 7.15
C VAL A 30 -16.96 -2.33 8.50
N MET A 31 -15.91 -3.07 8.88
CA MET A 31 -15.84 -3.75 10.18
C MET A 31 -15.84 -2.74 11.34
N THR A 32 -15.09 -1.65 11.22
CA THR A 32 -15.02 -0.59 12.24
C THR A 32 -16.39 0.08 12.40
N VAL A 33 -17.04 0.47 11.30
CA VAL A 33 -18.39 1.05 11.32
C VAL A 33 -19.41 0.08 11.91
N ALA A 34 -19.37 -1.20 11.52
CA ALA A 34 -20.26 -2.23 12.07
C ALA A 34 -20.09 -2.38 13.59
N LYS A 35 -18.84 -2.37 14.10
CA LYS A 35 -18.55 -2.40 15.54
C LYS A 35 -19.06 -1.15 16.27
N TYR A 36 -18.95 0.03 15.65
CA TYR A 36 -19.48 1.29 16.21
C TYR A 36 -21.01 1.29 16.33
N VAL A 37 -21.72 0.70 15.37
CA VAL A 37 -23.19 0.69 15.32
C VAL A 37 -23.80 -0.48 16.10
N SER A 38 -23.05 -1.57 16.32
CA SER A 38 -23.59 -2.76 16.98
C SER A 38 -24.01 -2.51 18.43
N VAL A 39 -25.16 -3.09 18.80
CA VAL A 39 -25.76 -2.99 20.15
C VAL A 39 -24.88 -3.68 21.23
N ARG A 40 -24.02 -4.62 20.83
CA ARG A 40 -23.00 -5.26 21.68
C ARG A 40 -21.79 -4.34 21.82
N LYS A 41 -21.93 -3.33 22.69
CA LYS A 41 -21.00 -2.21 22.87
C LYS A 41 -19.73 -2.53 23.67
N GLU A 42 -19.41 -3.80 23.91
CA GLU A 42 -18.25 -4.22 24.72
C GLU A 42 -16.97 -4.40 23.89
N THR A 43 -16.70 -3.49 22.94
CA THR A 43 -15.36 -3.45 22.31
C THR A 43 -14.54 -2.39 23.03
N PRO A 44 -13.77 -2.74 24.08
CA PRO A 44 -12.95 -1.77 24.78
C PRO A 44 -11.93 -1.16 23.81
N ASN A 45 -11.71 0.15 23.91
CA ASN A 45 -10.65 0.86 23.19
C ASN A 45 -10.73 0.85 21.65
N ILE A 46 -11.93 0.79 21.06
CA ILE A 46 -12.13 0.85 19.59
C ILE A 46 -11.43 2.04 18.89
N HIS A 47 -11.25 3.16 19.61
CA HIS A 47 -10.51 4.32 19.08
C HIS A 47 -9.03 4.03 18.89
N TRP A 48 -8.40 3.30 19.81
CA TRP A 48 -6.99 2.93 19.73
C TRP A 48 -6.75 1.91 18.62
N ASP A 49 -7.62 0.90 18.51
CA ASP A 49 -7.58 -0.08 17.43
C ASP A 49 -7.75 0.61 16.06
N GLY A 50 -8.75 1.50 15.93
CA GLY A 50 -8.96 2.27 14.71
C GLY A 50 -7.75 3.13 14.33
N ALA A 51 -7.11 3.77 15.30
CA ALA A 51 -5.92 4.58 15.06
C ALA A 51 -4.71 3.74 14.62
N VAL A 52 -4.48 2.57 15.24
CA VAL A 52 -3.41 1.65 14.85
C VAL A 52 -3.63 1.13 13.43
N THR A 53 -4.87 0.72 13.11
CA THR A 53 -5.17 0.20 11.77
C THR A 53 -5.11 1.28 10.70
N PHE A 54 -5.61 2.49 10.98
CA PHE A 54 -5.46 3.63 10.08
C PHE A 54 -3.98 3.95 9.82
N THR A 55 -3.15 3.96 10.86
CA THR A 55 -1.70 4.19 10.73
C THR A 55 -1.03 3.12 9.84
N LYS A 56 -1.38 1.84 10.03
CA LYS A 56 -0.90 0.76 9.16
C LYS A 56 -1.29 0.99 7.71
N MET A 57 -2.54 1.40 7.47
CA MET A 57 -3.04 1.66 6.12
C MET A 57 -2.30 2.85 5.47
N VAL A 58 -2.06 3.93 6.20
CA VAL A 58 -1.27 5.08 5.73
C VAL A 58 0.16 4.66 5.39
N LEU A 59 0.78 3.79 6.19
CA LEU A 59 2.14 3.29 5.92
C LEU A 59 2.20 2.41 4.66
N GLU A 60 1.21 1.54 4.43
CA GLU A 60 1.15 0.75 3.19
C GLU A 60 1.00 1.64 1.95
N VAL A 61 0.13 2.65 2.01
CA VAL A 61 0.00 3.65 0.93
C VAL A 61 1.29 4.43 0.73
N ALA A 62 1.94 4.85 1.82
CA ALA A 62 3.22 5.56 1.76
C ALA A 62 4.32 4.73 1.10
N LYS A 63 4.41 3.42 1.40
CA LYS A 63 5.35 2.51 0.72
C LYS A 63 5.09 2.48 -0.78
N ILE A 64 3.83 2.31 -1.21
CA ILE A 64 3.47 2.27 -2.62
C ILE A 64 3.90 3.56 -3.34
N LEU A 65 3.59 4.73 -2.76
CA LEU A 65 3.95 6.03 -3.33
C LEU A 65 5.47 6.24 -3.39
N LEU A 66 6.18 5.90 -2.32
CA LEU A 66 7.64 6.03 -2.27
C LEU A 66 8.29 5.12 -3.32
N PHE A 67 7.86 3.86 -3.43
CA PHE A 67 8.41 2.93 -4.42
C PHE A 67 8.14 3.36 -5.86
N GLN A 68 6.97 3.94 -6.14
CA GLN A 68 6.69 4.51 -7.47
C GLN A 68 7.63 5.69 -7.78
N LYS A 69 7.81 6.60 -6.82
CA LYS A 69 8.71 7.76 -6.98
C LYS A 69 10.17 7.34 -7.15
N PHE A 70 10.66 6.42 -6.31
CA PHE A 70 12.03 5.89 -6.42
C PHE A 70 12.25 5.21 -7.79
N LYS A 71 11.26 4.46 -8.31
CA LYS A 71 11.36 3.85 -9.65
C LYS A 71 11.51 4.93 -10.73
N GLU A 72 10.72 5.99 -10.65
CA GLU A 72 10.72 7.07 -11.64
C GLU A 72 12.03 7.85 -11.63
N GLU A 73 12.57 8.17 -10.45
CA GLU A 73 13.87 8.84 -10.30
C GLU A 73 15.00 8.01 -10.94
N ARG A 74 15.07 6.70 -10.64
CA ARG A 74 16.09 5.80 -11.19
C ARG A 74 15.99 5.65 -12.71
N ARG A 75 14.76 5.59 -13.25
CA ARG A 75 14.53 5.56 -14.69
C ARG A 75 15.01 6.84 -15.36
N ASN A 76 14.83 7.99 -14.72
CA ASN A 76 15.27 9.28 -15.25
C ASN A 76 16.80 9.41 -15.22
N GLU A 77 17.45 8.97 -14.14
CA GLU A 77 18.91 8.91 -14.05
C GLU A 77 19.52 8.02 -15.14
N SER A 78 18.95 6.82 -15.38
CA SER A 78 19.43 5.93 -16.45
C SER A 78 19.28 6.54 -17.85
N LYS A 79 18.18 7.28 -18.13
CA LYS A 79 18.02 7.99 -19.40
C LYS A 79 19.05 9.10 -19.57
N PHE A 80 19.35 9.83 -18.49
CA PHE A 80 20.34 10.89 -18.51
C PHE A 80 21.76 10.36 -18.80
N LEU A 81 22.16 9.26 -18.13
CA LEU A 81 23.44 8.59 -18.38
C LEU A 81 23.58 8.09 -19.82
N ASN A 82 22.53 7.53 -20.41
CA ASN A 82 22.53 7.06 -21.80
C ASN A 82 22.58 8.21 -22.84
N TRP A 83 22.17 9.42 -22.47
CA TRP A 83 22.30 10.59 -23.36
C TRP A 83 23.69 11.23 -23.31
N ALA A 84 24.41 11.05 -22.19
CA ALA A 84 25.73 11.62 -21.97
C ALA A 84 26.90 10.78 -22.52
N THR A 85 26.63 9.59 -23.06
CA THR A 85 27.62 8.66 -23.64
C THR A 85 27.43 8.54 -25.14
#